data_AF-A0AAF0DVX1-F1
#
_entry.id   AF-A0AAF0DVX1-F1
#
_cell.length_a   1.000
_cell.length_b   1.000
_cell.length_c   1.000
_cell.angle_alpha   90.00
_cell.angle_beta   90.00
_cell.angle_gamma   90.00
#
_symmetry.space_group_name_H-M   'P 1'
#
loop_
_entity.id
_entity.type
_entity.pdbx_description
1 polymer ?
#
loop_
_entity_poly.entity_id
_entity_poly.type
_entity_poly.pdbx_seq_one_letter_code
_entity_poly.pdbx_strand_id
1 'polypeptide(L)'
;MATLRGTAYEQACLSLLQRWLRMDVYRTGGAHDRGMDLCGWWSPHTLSSVHNQPGTRVRVVTQCKAIAKPAGPHVVRELEGTLVRAAWDKFAPNSTTPDALATQPHEAPLIGVLAVLSGFSKHAMLQARSSRIPMLLLHLTSPHSDFRDLHCAGFVWNEALAHGVLDNRFDIGWVERASRSPKDGVPQLVVYRDGIAVA
;
A
#
# COMPACT_ATOMS: atom_id res chain seq x y z
N MET A 1 8.02 -3.72 -25.20
CA MET A 1 8.71 -4.38 -24.06
C MET A 1 8.47 -3.70 -22.71
N ALA A 2 8.41 -2.35 -22.62
CA ALA A 2 8.15 -1.65 -21.35
C ALA A 2 6.79 -1.99 -20.70
N THR A 3 5.72 -2.13 -21.51
CA THR A 3 4.37 -2.48 -21.03
C THR A 3 4.31 -3.84 -20.34
N LEU A 4 5.01 -4.85 -20.88
CA LEU A 4 5.08 -6.20 -20.28
C LEU A 4 5.78 -6.19 -18.93
N ARG A 5 6.87 -5.41 -18.80
CA ARG A 5 7.59 -5.25 -17.52
C ARG A 5 6.74 -4.53 -16.48
N GLY A 6 6.02 -3.47 -16.86
CA GLY A 6 5.10 -2.75 -15.97
C GLY A 6 4.01 -3.69 -15.44
N THR A 7 3.31 -4.39 -16.34
CA THR A 7 2.28 -5.37 -15.96
C THR A 7 2.80 -6.50 -15.08
N ALA A 8 3.99 -7.04 -15.37
CA ALA A 8 4.61 -8.05 -14.50
C ALA A 8 4.88 -7.52 -13.09
N TYR A 9 5.35 -6.28 -12.97
CA TYR A 9 5.58 -5.64 -11.68
C TYR A 9 4.27 -5.38 -10.92
N GLU A 10 3.23 -4.87 -11.58
CA GLU A 10 1.91 -4.70 -10.98
C GLU A 10 1.36 -6.01 -10.41
N GLN A 11 1.50 -7.11 -11.16
CA GLN A 11 1.05 -8.44 -10.75
C GLN A 11 1.85 -8.96 -9.54
N ALA A 12 3.16 -8.69 -9.50
CA ALA A 12 4.00 -9.05 -8.36
C ALA A 12 3.65 -8.21 -7.12
N CYS A 13 3.43 -6.90 -7.28
CA CYS A 13 2.94 -6.01 -6.21
C CYS A 13 1.58 -6.48 -5.66
N LEU A 14 0.63 -6.79 -6.54
CA LEU A 14 -0.68 -7.35 -6.17
C LEU A 14 -0.50 -8.58 -5.28
N SER A 15 0.30 -9.54 -5.75
CA SER A 15 0.54 -10.80 -5.05
C SER A 15 1.24 -10.58 -3.70
N LEU A 16 2.15 -9.61 -3.60
CA LEU A 16 2.81 -9.27 -2.34
C LEU A 16 1.84 -8.61 -1.35
N LEU A 17 1.07 -7.61 -1.78
CA LEU A 17 0.13 -6.88 -0.91
C LEU A 17 -0.98 -7.79 -0.36
N GLN A 18 -1.49 -8.71 -1.17
CA GLN A 18 -2.47 -9.72 -0.75
C GLN A 18 -1.89 -10.69 0.27
N ARG A 19 -0.66 -11.19 0.06
CA ARG A 19 -0.07 -12.20 0.95
C ARG A 19 0.47 -11.61 2.25
N TRP A 20 1.13 -10.45 2.16
CA TRP A 20 1.82 -9.84 3.29
C TRP A 20 0.86 -8.98 4.12
N LEU A 21 0.37 -7.87 3.57
CA LEU A 21 -0.51 -6.93 4.29
C LEU A 21 -1.98 -7.40 4.35
N ARG A 22 -2.30 -8.55 3.74
CA ARG A 22 -3.67 -9.09 3.64
C ARG A 22 -4.65 -8.07 3.08
N MET A 23 -4.22 -7.35 2.06
CA MET A 23 -5.07 -6.42 1.33
C MET A 23 -5.91 -7.17 0.29
N ASP A 24 -7.22 -6.90 0.26
CA ASP A 24 -8.14 -7.36 -0.78
C ASP A 24 -8.08 -6.40 -1.97
N VAL A 25 -6.96 -6.41 -2.68
CA VAL A 25 -6.74 -5.56 -3.86
C VAL A 25 -6.87 -6.35 -5.16
N TYR A 26 -7.18 -5.65 -6.25
CA TYR A 26 -7.26 -6.17 -7.61
C TYR A 26 -6.72 -5.15 -8.61
N ARG A 27 -6.36 -5.59 -9.81
CA ARG A 27 -5.89 -4.72 -10.90
C ARG A 27 -7.07 -3.97 -11.51
N THR A 28 -6.92 -2.66 -11.71
CA THR A 28 -7.93 -1.83 -12.38
C THR A 28 -7.99 -2.10 -13.88
N GLY A 29 -6.83 -2.34 -14.50
CA GLY A 29 -6.66 -2.75 -15.90
C GLY A 29 -7.13 -1.71 -16.93
N GLY A 30 -6.26 -1.35 -17.88
CA GLY A 30 -6.65 -0.69 -19.13
C GLY A 30 -6.16 0.76 -19.28
N ALA A 31 -6.36 1.30 -20.49
CA ALA A 31 -6.18 2.72 -20.74
C ALA A 31 -7.22 3.51 -19.93
N HIS A 32 -6.84 4.64 -19.33
CA HIS A 32 -7.68 5.55 -18.50
C HIS A 32 -7.86 5.17 -17.02
N ASP A 33 -6.96 4.38 -16.45
CA ASP A 33 -6.93 4.08 -15.00
C ASP A 33 -6.66 5.29 -14.08
N ARG A 34 -6.47 6.49 -14.67
CA ARG A 34 -6.19 7.77 -13.98
C ARG A 34 -4.97 7.67 -13.04
N GLY A 35 -4.03 6.79 -13.36
CA GLY A 35 -2.85 6.51 -12.56
C GLY A 35 -3.15 5.66 -11.32
N MET A 36 -4.12 4.73 -11.38
CA MET A 36 -4.38 3.73 -10.34
C MET A 36 -4.09 2.34 -10.91
N ASP A 37 -3.01 1.70 -10.49
CA ASP A 37 -2.65 0.37 -11.01
C ASP A 37 -3.44 -0.74 -10.31
N LEU A 38 -3.57 -0.63 -8.98
CA LEU A 38 -4.36 -1.53 -8.14
C LEU A 38 -5.34 -0.73 -7.28
N CYS A 39 -6.50 -1.30 -6.98
CA CYS A 39 -7.42 -0.76 -5.99
C CYS A 39 -8.12 -1.87 -5.22
N GLY A 40 -8.77 -1.51 -4.11
CA GLY A 40 -9.52 -2.45 -3.30
C GLY A 40 -9.57 -2.02 -1.85
N TRP A 41 -9.36 -2.98 -0.95
CA TRP A 41 -9.62 -2.78 0.47
C TRP A 41 -8.50 -3.33 1.35
N TRP A 42 -8.36 -2.75 2.54
CA TRP A 42 -7.49 -3.23 3.58
C TRP A 42 -8.23 -3.22 4.91
N SER A 43 -8.07 -4.30 5.68
CA SER A 43 -8.70 -4.46 6.98
C SER A 43 -7.64 -4.57 8.07
N PRO A 44 -6.82 -3.53 8.32
CA PRO A 44 -5.67 -3.60 9.23
C PRO A 44 -6.08 -4.03 10.64
N HIS A 45 -7.27 -3.63 11.09
CA HIS A 45 -7.82 -3.96 12.42
C HIS A 45 -8.26 -5.42 12.57
N THR A 46 -8.34 -6.19 11.49
CA THR A 46 -8.64 -7.63 11.55
C THR A 46 -7.38 -8.49 11.62
N LEU A 47 -6.18 -7.89 11.50
CA LEU A 47 -4.93 -8.62 11.52
C LEU A 47 -4.54 -9.14 12.93
N SER A 48 -5.32 -8.83 13.98
CA SER A 48 -5.17 -9.41 15.33
C SER A 48 -6.37 -10.29 15.70
N SER A 49 -6.11 -11.56 16.03
CA SER A 49 -7.13 -12.54 16.46
C SER A 49 -7.72 -12.27 17.87
N VAL A 50 -7.27 -11.24 18.59
CA VAL A 50 -7.48 -11.12 20.05
C VAL A 50 -8.62 -10.16 20.45
N HIS A 51 -9.02 -9.21 19.60
CA HIS A 51 -10.21 -8.38 19.87
C HIS A 51 -10.97 -8.01 18.58
N ASN A 52 -12.11 -8.67 18.39
CA ASN A 52 -13.09 -8.46 17.33
C ASN A 52 -13.85 -7.14 17.54
N GLN A 53 -13.17 -6.00 17.39
CA GLN A 53 -13.88 -4.75 17.11
C GLN A 53 -14.17 -4.75 15.59
N PRO A 54 -15.44 -4.66 15.14
CA PRO A 54 -15.74 -4.47 13.72
C PRO A 54 -15.04 -3.17 13.29
N GLY A 55 -14.25 -3.16 12.23
CA GLY A 55 -14.68 -3.57 10.89
C GLY A 55 -14.48 -2.44 9.88
N THR A 56 -13.76 -1.37 10.23
CA THR A 56 -13.46 -0.28 9.29
C THR A 56 -12.48 -0.78 8.24
N ARG A 57 -13.02 -1.23 7.10
CA ARG A 57 -12.23 -1.47 5.91
C ARG A 57 -11.78 -0.11 5.37
N VAL A 58 -10.52 -0.04 4.98
CA VAL A 58 -9.90 1.12 4.38
C VAL A 58 -9.87 0.90 2.88
N ARG A 59 -10.29 1.89 2.09
CA ARG A 59 -10.09 1.85 0.64
C ARG A 59 -8.61 2.05 0.33
N VAL A 60 -8.11 1.24 -0.60
CA VAL A 60 -6.72 1.31 -1.06
C VAL A 60 -6.69 1.68 -2.53
N VAL A 61 -5.84 2.65 -2.87
CA VAL A 61 -5.40 2.93 -4.24
C VAL A 61 -3.90 2.77 -4.29
N THR A 62 -3.40 1.97 -5.22
CA THR A 62 -1.97 1.68 -5.35
C THR A 62 -1.43 2.13 -6.70
N GLN A 63 -0.27 2.78 -6.68
CA GLN A 63 0.59 2.97 -7.84
C GLN A 63 1.83 2.07 -7.75
N CYS A 64 2.15 1.37 -8.83
CA CYS A 64 3.26 0.45 -8.98
C CYS A 64 4.24 1.00 -10.02
N LYS A 65 5.41 1.47 -9.58
CA LYS A 65 6.44 2.01 -10.49
C LYS A 65 7.71 1.14 -10.53
N ALA A 66 7.88 0.43 -11.64
CA ALA A 66 9.09 -0.36 -11.97
C ALA A 66 10.18 0.51 -12.61
N ILE A 67 10.59 1.59 -11.93
CA ILE A 67 11.60 2.54 -12.42
C ILE A 67 13.01 2.13 -11.95
N ALA A 68 14.03 2.55 -12.71
CA ALA A 68 15.43 2.19 -12.42
C ALA A 68 16.11 3.13 -11.41
N LYS A 69 15.61 4.36 -11.27
CA LYS A 69 16.16 5.38 -10.37
C LYS A 69 15.19 5.65 -9.22
N PRO A 70 15.67 5.95 -8.00
CA PRO A 70 14.81 6.28 -6.87
C PRO A 70 13.75 7.33 -7.23
N ALA A 71 12.51 7.09 -6.80
CA ALA A 71 11.41 7.99 -7.09
C ALA A 71 11.66 9.39 -6.51
N GLY A 72 11.41 10.41 -7.32
CA GLY A 72 11.45 11.81 -6.93
C GLY A 72 10.14 12.28 -6.29
N PRO A 73 10.11 13.48 -5.69
CA PRO A 73 8.90 14.03 -5.08
C PRO A 73 7.74 14.23 -6.06
N HIS A 74 8.01 14.34 -7.35
CA HIS A 74 6.96 14.42 -8.38
C HIS A 74 6.08 13.17 -8.41
N VAL A 75 6.63 11.97 -8.17
CA VAL A 75 5.87 10.72 -8.14
C VAL A 75 4.91 10.70 -6.94
N VAL A 76 5.35 11.24 -5.80
CA VAL A 76 4.48 11.37 -4.62
C VAL A 76 3.33 12.34 -4.92
N ARG A 77 3.60 13.48 -5.57
CA ARG A 77 2.57 14.46 -5.97
C ARG A 77 1.58 13.89 -6.99
N GLU A 78 2.05 13.03 -7.87
CA GLU A 78 1.19 12.32 -8.81
C GLU A 78 0.18 11.43 -8.06
N LEU A 79 0.65 10.64 -7.08
CA LEU A 79 -0.22 9.85 -6.22
C LEU A 79 -1.17 10.72 -5.38
N GLU A 80 -0.69 11.82 -4.79
CA GLU A 80 -1.52 12.78 -4.06
C GLU A 80 -2.70 13.25 -4.92
N GLY A 81 -2.41 13.67 -6.16
CA GLY A 81 -3.45 14.08 -7.11
C GLY A 81 -4.43 12.95 -7.44
N THR A 82 -3.96 11.71 -7.56
CA THR A 82 -4.81 10.54 -7.78
C THR A 82 -5.73 10.25 -6.60
N LEU A 83 -5.23 10.37 -5.36
CA LEU A 83 -6.04 10.17 -4.15
C LEU A 83 -7.09 11.28 -3.99
N VAL A 84 -6.70 12.53 -4.27
CA VAL A 84 -7.62 13.67 -4.26
C VAL A 84 -8.75 13.46 -5.27
N ARG A 85 -8.44 13.04 -6.49
CA ARG A 85 -9.45 12.70 -7.51
C ARG A 85 -10.34 11.53 -7.08
N ALA A 86 -9.74 10.44 -6.58
CA ALA A 86 -10.48 9.26 -6.14
C ALA A 86 -11.36 9.52 -4.90
N ALA A 87 -11.00 10.52 -4.09
CA ALA A 87 -11.84 11.04 -3.02
C ALA A 87 -12.98 11.91 -3.59
N TRP A 88 -12.71 12.76 -4.59
CA TRP A 88 -13.72 13.57 -5.25
C TRP A 88 -14.75 12.77 -6.03
N ASP A 89 -14.34 11.70 -6.71
CA ASP A 89 -15.26 10.78 -7.40
C ASP A 89 -16.30 10.17 -6.43
N LYS A 90 -16.04 10.15 -5.10
CA LYS A 90 -17.04 9.78 -4.08
C LYS A 90 -18.14 10.83 -3.90
N PHE A 91 -17.84 12.10 -4.13
CA PHE A 91 -18.78 13.23 -3.99
C PHE A 91 -19.53 13.53 -5.30
N ALA A 92 -19.21 12.83 -6.40
CA ALA A 92 -19.96 12.93 -7.63
C ALA A 92 -21.39 12.42 -7.39
N PRO A 93 -22.43 13.23 -7.65
CA PRO A 93 -23.81 12.84 -7.39
C PRO A 93 -24.26 11.84 -8.45
N ASN A 94 -24.05 10.53 -8.22
CA ASN A 94 -24.72 9.45 -8.96
C ASN A 94 -24.45 8.07 -8.32
N SER A 95 -25.38 7.58 -7.50
CA SER A 95 -26.05 6.27 -7.60
C SER A 95 -26.72 5.91 -6.27
N THR A 96 -27.98 6.33 -6.15
CA THR A 96 -28.94 5.87 -5.15
C THR A 96 -29.12 4.36 -5.28
N THR A 97 -28.53 3.59 -4.37
CA THR A 97 -28.97 2.22 -4.07
C THR A 97 -29.27 2.13 -2.58
N PRO A 98 -30.55 2.01 -2.18
CA PRO A 98 -30.93 1.88 -0.78
C PRO A 98 -30.79 0.41 -0.40
N ASP A 99 -29.60 0.00 0.04
CA ASP A 99 -29.48 -1.25 0.79
C ASP A 99 -28.73 -1.03 2.10
N ALA A 100 -29.37 -1.50 3.17
CA ALA A 100 -29.09 -1.17 4.55
C ALA A 100 -28.13 -2.22 5.18
N LEU A 101 -27.39 -1.79 6.20
CA LEU A 101 -26.46 -2.55 7.07
C LEU A 101 -24.99 -2.74 6.67
N ALA A 102 -24.54 -2.36 5.47
CA ALA A 102 -23.10 -2.25 5.19
C ALA A 102 -22.66 -0.79 5.33
N THR A 103 -21.57 -0.52 6.06
CA THR A 103 -20.91 0.80 6.06
C THR A 103 -20.71 1.19 4.61
N GLN A 104 -21.38 2.27 4.18
CA GLN A 104 -21.43 2.60 2.78
C GLN A 104 -20.00 2.87 2.27
N PRO A 105 -19.58 2.34 1.11
CA PRO A 105 -18.18 2.42 0.64
C PRO A 105 -17.61 3.85 0.56
N HIS A 106 -18.48 4.86 0.52
CA HIS A 106 -18.09 6.27 0.48
C HIS A 106 -17.57 6.80 1.83
N GLU A 107 -18.01 6.24 2.96
CA GLU A 107 -17.59 6.68 4.32
C GLU A 107 -16.24 6.10 4.74
N ALA A 108 -15.79 5.00 4.12
CA ALA A 108 -14.52 4.37 4.45
C ALA A 108 -13.32 5.29 4.13
N PRO A 109 -12.32 5.39 5.02
CA PRO A 109 -11.09 6.15 4.77
C PRO A 109 -10.37 5.64 3.52
N LEU A 110 -9.71 6.53 2.80
CA LEU A 110 -8.92 6.23 1.60
C LEU A 110 -7.44 6.42 1.91
N ILE A 111 -6.63 5.42 1.57
CA ILE A 111 -5.17 5.50 1.64
C ILE A 111 -4.55 5.29 0.25
N GLY A 112 -3.41 5.91 0.03
CA GLY A 112 -2.55 5.61 -1.10
C GLY A 112 -1.44 4.65 -0.75
N VAL A 113 -1.09 3.77 -1.68
CA VAL A 113 0.11 2.94 -1.62
C VAL A 113 0.98 3.27 -2.83
N LEU A 114 2.24 3.60 -2.62
CA LEU A 114 3.23 3.82 -3.67
C LEU A 114 4.28 2.73 -3.60
N ALA A 115 4.22 1.76 -4.50
CA ALA A 115 5.14 0.63 -4.58
C ALA A 115 6.21 0.89 -5.66
N VAL A 116 7.46 1.08 -5.26
CA VAL A 116 8.57 1.47 -6.16
C VAL A 116 9.73 0.50 -6.07
N LEU A 117 10.17 0.02 -7.24
CA LEU A 117 11.22 -1.00 -7.34
C LEU A 117 12.60 -0.51 -6.84
N SER A 118 12.94 0.74 -7.13
CA SER A 118 14.25 1.35 -6.81
C SER A 118 14.21 2.24 -5.57
N GLY A 119 13.13 2.17 -4.79
CA GLY A 119 12.94 2.99 -3.60
C GLY A 119 12.74 4.48 -3.89
N PHE A 120 13.06 5.32 -2.90
CA PHE A 120 12.69 6.74 -2.87
C PHE A 120 13.89 7.63 -2.61
N SER A 121 13.93 8.78 -3.28
CA SER A 121 14.86 9.86 -2.91
C SER A 121 14.50 10.45 -1.55
N LYS A 122 15.48 11.07 -0.87
CA LYS A 122 15.25 11.83 0.38
C LYS A 122 14.13 12.86 0.23
N HIS A 123 14.09 13.59 -0.89
CA HIS A 123 13.06 14.59 -1.16
C HIS A 123 11.67 13.98 -1.36
N ALA A 124 11.57 12.78 -1.94
CA ALA A 124 10.29 12.07 -2.03
C ALA A 124 9.78 11.63 -0.66
N MET A 125 10.66 11.08 0.18
CA MET A 125 10.29 10.71 1.55
C MET A 125 9.86 11.94 2.38
N LEU A 126 10.56 13.07 2.24
CA LEU A 126 10.17 14.33 2.90
C LEU A 126 8.79 14.82 2.43
N GLN A 127 8.53 14.80 1.11
CA GLN A 127 7.22 15.16 0.55
C GLN A 127 6.12 14.28 1.14
N ALA A 128 6.31 12.95 1.13
CA ALA A 128 5.32 12.00 1.66
C ALA A 128 5.05 12.22 3.15
N ARG A 129 6.10 12.42 3.96
CA ARG A 129 5.97 12.69 5.39
C ARG A 129 5.28 14.02 5.70
N SER A 130 5.49 15.04 4.87
CA SER A 130 4.81 16.35 5.01
C SER A 130 3.37 16.36 4.48
N SER A 131 2.99 15.35 3.71
CA SER A 131 1.66 15.26 3.11
C SER A 131 0.60 15.01 4.18
N ARG A 132 -0.56 15.66 4.04
CA ARG A 132 -1.74 15.41 4.88
C ARG A 132 -2.62 14.27 4.34
N ILE A 133 -2.26 13.68 3.20
CA ILE A 133 -3.02 12.59 2.60
C ILE A 133 -2.47 11.27 3.14
N PRO A 134 -3.31 10.38 3.72
CA PRO A 134 -2.86 9.09 4.23
C PRO A 134 -2.18 8.25 3.15
N MET A 135 -0.89 7.97 3.30
CA MET A 135 -0.17 7.16 2.31
C MET A 135 0.94 6.29 2.90
N LEU A 136 1.18 5.20 2.20
CA LEU A 136 2.19 4.19 2.44
C LEU A 136 3.14 4.11 1.25
N LEU A 137 4.44 4.27 1.49
CA LEU A 137 5.52 4.11 0.52
C LEU A 137 6.21 2.77 0.76
N LEU A 138 6.30 1.96 -0.29
CA LEU A 138 6.94 0.66 -0.28
C LEU A 138 8.11 0.65 -1.26
N HIS A 139 9.31 0.46 -0.74
CA HIS A 139 10.47 0.06 -1.52
C HIS A 139 10.43 -1.46 -1.66
N LEU A 140 10.16 -1.93 -2.86
CA LEU A 140 10.06 -3.36 -3.15
C LEU A 140 11.23 -3.79 -4.01
N THR A 141 11.88 -4.89 -3.68
CA THR A 141 13.03 -5.41 -4.42
C THR A 141 12.83 -6.86 -4.77
N SER A 142 13.46 -7.30 -5.85
CA SER A 142 13.48 -8.70 -6.27
C SER A 142 14.86 -9.03 -6.84
N PRO A 143 15.42 -10.21 -6.52
CA PRO A 143 16.64 -10.68 -7.17
C PRO A 143 16.41 -11.10 -8.63
N HIS A 144 15.14 -11.21 -9.08
CA HIS A 144 14.76 -11.70 -10.39
C HIS A 144 14.22 -10.58 -11.29
N SER A 145 14.56 -10.62 -12.57
CA SER A 145 14.11 -9.63 -13.55
C SER A 145 12.62 -9.68 -13.87
N ASP A 146 11.97 -10.82 -13.55
CA ASP A 146 10.53 -11.07 -13.66
C ASP A 146 9.77 -10.79 -12.35
N PHE A 147 10.45 -10.24 -11.34
CA PHE A 147 9.88 -9.89 -10.04
C PHE A 147 9.40 -11.08 -9.20
N ARG A 148 9.87 -12.30 -9.48
CA ARG A 148 9.74 -13.40 -8.51
C ARG A 148 10.40 -13.05 -7.18
N ASP A 149 9.85 -13.55 -6.09
CA ASP A 149 10.35 -13.27 -4.74
C ASP A 149 10.47 -11.77 -4.41
N LEU A 150 9.54 -10.97 -4.96
CA LEU A 150 9.38 -9.57 -4.60
C LEU A 150 9.12 -9.46 -3.10
N HIS A 151 9.94 -8.66 -2.42
CA HIS A 151 9.86 -8.43 -0.97
C HIS A 151 10.01 -6.95 -0.66
N CYS A 152 9.58 -6.55 0.53
CA CYS A 152 9.72 -5.18 1.00
C CYS A 152 11.12 -4.98 1.61
N ALA A 153 11.91 -4.09 1.00
CA ALA A 153 13.21 -3.65 1.50
C ALA A 153 13.13 -2.31 2.25
N GLY A 154 11.99 -1.63 2.20
CA GLY A 154 11.77 -0.41 2.94
C GLY A 154 10.30 -0.01 2.95
N PHE A 155 9.87 0.57 4.06
CA PHE A 155 8.49 0.91 4.31
C PHE A 155 8.43 2.23 5.04
N VAL A 156 7.56 3.12 4.58
CA VAL A 156 7.30 4.40 5.24
C VAL A 156 5.82 4.72 5.14
N TRP A 157 5.15 4.90 6.27
CA TRP A 157 3.87 5.62 6.30
C TRP A 157 4.08 7.06 6.78
N ASN A 158 3.15 7.95 6.45
CA ASN A 158 3.13 9.29 7.00
C ASN A 158 2.20 9.40 8.21
N GLU A 159 2.26 10.56 8.89
CA GLU A 159 1.47 10.84 10.10
C GLU A 159 -0.04 10.75 9.83
N ALA A 160 -0.50 11.15 8.64
CA ALA A 160 -1.92 11.07 8.26
C ALA A 160 -2.42 9.62 8.21
N LEU A 161 -1.58 8.67 7.78
CA LEU A 161 -1.88 7.25 7.84
C LEU A 161 -1.74 6.71 9.27
N ALA A 162 -0.62 6.96 9.93
CA ALA A 162 -0.30 6.41 11.25
C ALA A 162 -1.28 6.88 12.33
N HIS A 163 -1.42 8.18 12.53
CA HIS A 163 -2.28 8.75 13.58
C HIS A 163 -3.74 8.91 13.14
N GLY A 164 -4.00 9.01 11.83
CA GLY A 164 -5.35 9.18 11.31
C GLY A 164 -6.07 7.84 11.12
N VAL A 165 -5.69 7.11 10.08
CA VAL A 165 -6.42 5.89 9.68
C VAL A 165 -6.07 4.69 10.56
N LEU A 166 -4.83 4.60 11.03
CA LEU A 166 -4.33 3.47 11.84
C LEU A 166 -4.39 3.72 13.36
N ASP A 167 -4.84 4.90 13.78
CA ASP A 167 -5.06 5.27 15.19
C ASP A 167 -3.82 5.08 16.09
N ASN A 168 -2.61 5.19 15.52
CA ASN A 168 -1.33 4.98 16.22
C ASN A 168 -1.18 3.61 16.90
N ARG A 169 -1.92 2.59 16.43
CA ARG A 169 -1.88 1.25 17.02
C ARG A 169 -0.94 0.29 16.31
N PHE A 170 -0.32 0.73 15.23
CA PHE A 170 0.52 -0.11 14.39
C PHE A 170 1.95 0.39 14.40
N ASP A 171 2.88 -0.55 14.50
CA ASP A 171 4.31 -0.33 14.46
C ASP A 171 4.96 -1.30 13.47
N ILE A 172 6.25 -1.09 13.21
CA ILE A 172 7.00 -1.86 12.24
C ILE A 172 8.33 -2.26 12.85
N GLY A 173 8.67 -3.53 12.69
CA GLY A 173 9.97 -4.07 13.09
C GLY A 173 10.60 -4.88 11.96
N TRP A 174 11.91 -5.05 12.04
CA TRP A 174 12.63 -6.02 11.23
C TRP A 174 12.92 -7.24 12.09
N VAL A 175 12.51 -8.42 11.62
CA VAL A 175 12.80 -9.69 12.29
C VAL A 175 13.75 -10.49 11.43
N GLU A 176 14.85 -10.92 12.03
CA GLU A 176 15.75 -11.89 11.40
C GLU A 176 15.03 -13.23 11.30
N ARG A 177 14.90 -13.75 10.10
CA ARG A 177 14.40 -15.11 9.92
C ARG A 177 15.52 -16.07 10.30
N ALA A 178 15.24 -17.00 11.22
CA ALA A 178 16.16 -18.08 11.53
C ALA A 178 16.41 -18.91 10.24
N SER A 179 17.51 -18.62 9.57
CA SER A 179 17.99 -19.38 8.43
C SER A 179 18.83 -20.55 8.94
N ARG A 180 18.78 -21.69 8.25
CA ARG A 180 19.70 -22.81 8.48
C ARG A 180 21.16 -22.45 8.13
N SER A 181 21.38 -21.30 7.48
CA SER A 181 22.67 -20.77 7.06
C SER A 181 22.82 -19.31 7.50
N PRO A 182 23.87 -18.94 8.26
CA PRO A 182 24.09 -17.58 8.78
C PRO A 182 24.24 -16.48 7.71
N LYS A 183 24.41 -16.85 6.43
CA LYS A 183 24.66 -15.91 5.32
C LYS A 183 23.41 -15.55 4.50
N ASP A 184 22.25 -16.17 4.78
CA ASP A 184 21.07 -16.10 3.90
C ASP A 184 19.82 -15.48 4.57
N GLY A 185 19.97 -14.91 5.76
CA GLY A 185 18.85 -14.29 6.47
C GLY A 185 18.49 -12.92 5.87
N VAL A 186 17.55 -12.87 4.92
CA VAL A 186 16.94 -11.59 4.53
C VAL A 186 16.02 -11.15 5.68
N PRO A 187 16.27 -9.98 6.31
CA PRO A 187 15.40 -9.50 7.37
C PRO A 187 14.00 -9.29 6.80
N GLN A 188 12.99 -9.81 7.50
CA GLN A 188 11.60 -9.68 7.10
C GLN A 188 10.99 -8.50 7.83
N LEU A 189 10.32 -7.62 7.09
CA LEU A 189 9.52 -6.57 7.71
C LEU A 189 8.26 -7.18 8.33
N VAL A 190 8.06 -6.92 9.61
CA VAL A 190 6.90 -7.35 10.37
C VAL A 190 6.11 -6.13 10.82
N VAL A 191 4.80 -6.16 10.59
CA VAL A 191 3.87 -5.18 11.12
C VAL A 191 3.38 -5.68 12.47
N TYR A 192 3.44 -4.81 13.46
CA TYR A 192 2.91 -5.05 14.80
C TYR A 192 1.65 -4.23 14.99
N ARG A 193 0.72 -4.75 15.80
CA ARG A 193 -0.41 -4.00 16.33
C ARG A 193 -0.42 -4.15 17.84
N ASP A 194 -0.38 -3.03 18.56
CA ASP A 194 -0.30 -3.01 20.03
C ASP A 194 0.80 -3.95 20.56
N GLY A 195 1.94 -4.02 19.85
CA GLY A 195 3.08 -4.89 20.18
C GLY A 195 2.97 -6.35 19.73
N ILE A 196 1.86 -6.78 19.12
CA ILE A 196 1.66 -8.15 18.62
C ILE A 196 1.94 -8.20 17.12
N ALA A 197 2.75 -9.15 16.65
CA ALA A 197 3.01 -9.32 15.21
C ALA A 197 1.73 -9.73 14.46
N VAL A 198 1.43 -9.05 13.35
CA VAL A 198 0.19 -9.21 12.58
C VAL A 198 0.39 -9.40 11.06
N ALA A 199 1.54 -9.03 10.50
CA ALA A 199 1.89 -9.27 9.09
C ALA A 199 3.41 -9.38 8.89
#